data_AF-A0A1Y2RFG2-F1
#
_entry.id   AF-A0A1Y2RFG2-F1
#
_cell.length_a   1.000
_cell.length_b   1.000
_cell.length_c   1.000
_cell.angle_alpha   90.00
_cell.angle_beta   90.00
_cell.angle_gamma   90.00
#
_symmetry.space_group_name_H-M   'P 1'
#
loop_
_entity.id
_entity.type
_entity.pdbx_description
1 polymer ?
#
loop_
_entity_poly.entity_id
_entity_poly.type
_entity_poly.pdbx_seq_one_letter_code
_entity_poly.pdbx_strand_id
1 'polypeptide(L)'
;MKKITLFLLVSLLIGGSAFAQGGGFQRRTVEERVAIIHAKMDSAFKLEAAKAAEVDAIFTTYYKDSDKAREELMAGGERPSREAMQEKMQPITEARDEKLKKTLPEAQYEIWKKQIEPGMRPQRQGGGGN
;
A
#
# COMPACT_ATOMS: atom_id res chain seq x y z
N MET A 1 -31.34 -36.64 -1.87
CA MET A 1 -31.40 -36.39 -0.41
C MET A 1 -30.00 -36.46 0.19
N LYS A 2 -29.61 -35.39 0.90
CA LYS A 2 -28.52 -35.28 1.90
C LYS A 2 -27.07 -35.44 1.40
N LYS A 3 -26.08 -34.60 1.70
CA LYS A 3 -25.95 -33.31 2.39
C LYS A 3 -24.62 -32.71 1.90
N ILE A 4 -24.67 -31.50 1.34
CA ILE A 4 -23.50 -30.65 1.11
C ILE A 4 -23.09 -30.10 2.47
N THR A 5 -21.82 -30.24 2.84
CA THR A 5 -21.28 -29.57 4.03
C THR A 5 -20.04 -28.78 3.60
N LEU A 6 -20.28 -27.59 3.07
CA LEU A 6 -19.28 -26.55 2.91
C LEU A 6 -19.31 -25.70 4.18
N PHE A 7 -18.34 -25.92 5.06
CA PHE A 7 -18.09 -25.08 6.23
C PHE A 7 -17.19 -23.92 5.80
N LEU A 8 -17.74 -22.72 5.70
CA LEU A 8 -16.96 -21.48 5.72
C LEU A 8 -17.81 -20.37 6.34
N LEU A 9 -17.76 -20.34 7.68
CA LEU A 9 -18.18 -19.24 8.56
C LEU A 9 -17.45 -17.96 8.11
N VAL A 10 -18.17 -16.96 7.62
CA VAL A 10 -18.67 -15.79 8.39
C VAL A 10 -17.58 -15.11 9.23
N SER A 11 -17.14 -13.96 8.74
CA SER A 11 -16.90 -12.78 9.58
C SER A 11 -17.36 -11.55 8.79
N LEU A 12 -18.65 -11.27 8.94
CA LEU A 12 -19.30 -10.03 8.51
C LEU A 12 -18.96 -8.93 9.54
N LEU A 13 -18.79 -7.70 9.05
CA LEU A 13 -19.10 -6.42 9.71
C LEU A 13 -18.11 -5.81 10.72
N ILE A 14 -17.37 -4.82 10.22
CA ILE A 14 -17.14 -3.50 10.83
C ILE A 14 -17.18 -2.53 9.63
N GLY A 15 -17.88 -1.41 9.54
CA GLY A 15 -18.65 -0.52 10.41
C GLY A 15 -18.73 0.79 9.59
N GLY A 16 -19.92 1.37 9.42
CA GLY A 16 -20.18 2.34 8.36
C GLY A 16 -19.55 3.73 8.52
N SER A 17 -19.32 4.38 7.38
CA SER A 17 -19.46 5.83 7.22
C SER A 17 -19.90 6.11 5.79
N ALA A 18 -21.10 6.66 5.65
CA ALA A 18 -21.64 7.13 4.40
C ALA A 18 -20.78 8.30 3.87
N PHE A 19 -20.16 8.12 2.71
CA PHE A 19 -19.70 9.23 1.87
C PHE A 19 -20.51 9.21 0.57
N ALA A 20 -21.66 9.88 0.63
CA ALA A 20 -22.44 10.23 -0.54
C ALA A 20 -21.75 11.40 -1.26
N GLN A 21 -21.21 11.15 -2.45
CA GLN A 21 -21.26 11.98 -3.67
C GLN A 21 -20.11 11.58 -4.63
N GLY A 22 -20.45 11.08 -5.82
CA GLY A 22 -19.52 10.86 -6.93
C GLY A 22 -18.78 9.52 -6.88
N GLY A 23 -19.18 8.57 -7.75
CA GLY A 23 -18.62 7.22 -7.82
C GLY A 23 -17.09 7.18 -7.86
N GLY A 24 -16.49 6.82 -6.72
CA GLY A 24 -15.07 6.62 -6.56
C GLY A 24 -14.83 5.69 -5.39
N PHE A 25 -13.92 4.73 -5.54
CA PHE A 25 -13.44 3.95 -4.40
C PHE A 25 -12.87 4.92 -3.37
N GLN A 26 -13.34 4.83 -2.12
CA GLN A 26 -12.77 5.57 -1.00
C GLN A 26 -11.26 5.33 -0.97
N ARG A 27 -10.47 6.41 -0.96
CA ARG A 27 -9.02 6.27 -0.77
C ARG A 27 -8.79 5.70 0.63
N ARG A 28 -7.98 4.64 0.70
CA ARG A 28 -7.56 4.07 1.98
C ARG A 28 -6.81 5.12 2.80
N THR A 29 -6.96 5.08 4.12
CA THR A 29 -6.18 5.95 5.01
C THR A 29 -4.69 5.57 5.00
N VAL A 30 -3.83 6.38 5.62
CA VAL A 30 -2.41 6.03 5.80
C VAL A 30 -2.30 4.77 6.67
N GLU A 31 -3.06 4.71 7.74
CA GLU A 31 -3.06 3.63 8.73
C GLU A 31 -3.49 2.30 8.09
N GLU A 32 -4.55 2.31 7.28
CA GLU A 32 -5.00 1.13 6.55
C GLU A 32 -3.94 0.63 5.56
N ARG A 33 -3.26 1.55 4.86
CA ARG A 33 -2.18 1.18 3.92
C ARG A 33 -0.98 0.61 4.66
N VAL A 34 -0.58 1.21 5.78
CA VAL A 34 0.50 0.69 6.65
C VAL A 34 0.14 -0.70 7.16
N ALA A 35 -1.07 -0.92 7.67
CA ALA A 35 -1.51 -2.23 8.17
C ALA A 35 -1.44 -3.33 7.09
N ILE A 36 -1.77 -3.01 5.83
CA ILE A 36 -1.64 -3.95 4.71
C ILE A 36 -0.17 -4.33 4.46
N ILE A 37 0.73 -3.35 4.51
CA ILE A 37 2.15 -3.63 4.32
C ILE A 37 2.72 -4.40 5.51
N HIS A 38 2.36 -4.02 6.73
CA HIS A 38 2.70 -4.76 7.93
C HIS A 38 2.33 -6.23 7.78
N ALA A 39 1.08 -6.53 7.43
CA ALA A 39 0.61 -7.90 7.25
C ALA A 39 1.41 -8.66 6.16
N LYS A 40 1.75 -8.01 5.04
CA LYS A 40 2.56 -8.60 3.97
C LYS A 40 4.00 -8.89 4.42
N MET A 41 4.62 -7.94 5.11
CA MET A 41 5.98 -8.05 5.63
C MET A 41 6.07 -9.10 6.74
N ASP A 42 5.10 -9.12 7.65
CA ASP A 42 5.02 -10.10 8.74
C ASP A 42 4.81 -11.52 8.19
N SER A 43 3.93 -11.68 7.20
CA SER A 43 3.73 -12.97 6.52
C SER A 43 5.00 -13.49 5.83
N ALA A 44 5.85 -12.60 5.32
CA ALA A 44 7.07 -12.96 4.62
C ALA A 44 8.26 -13.21 5.55
N PHE A 45 8.38 -12.41 6.61
CA PHE A 45 9.61 -12.31 7.40
C PHE A 45 9.45 -12.61 8.88
N LYS A 46 8.23 -12.50 9.43
CA LYS A 46 7.96 -12.56 10.88
C LYS A 46 8.94 -11.68 11.67
N LEU A 47 8.89 -10.38 11.42
CA LEU A 47 9.85 -9.44 11.98
C LEU A 47 9.71 -9.36 13.51
N GLU A 48 10.84 -9.21 14.20
CA GLU A 48 10.86 -8.78 15.61
C GLU A 48 10.05 -7.48 15.78
N ALA A 49 9.31 -7.36 16.89
CA ALA A 49 8.33 -6.28 17.09
C ALA A 49 8.94 -4.88 16.93
N ALA A 50 10.17 -4.67 17.37
CA ALA A 50 10.88 -3.40 17.21
C ALA A 50 11.13 -3.06 15.73
N LYS A 51 11.56 -4.04 14.92
CA LYS A 51 11.78 -3.84 13.48
C LYS A 51 10.46 -3.65 12.73
N ALA A 52 9.41 -4.36 13.14
CA ALA A 52 8.08 -4.17 12.57
C ALA A 52 7.58 -2.74 12.79
N ALA A 53 7.75 -2.20 14.00
CA ALA A 53 7.40 -0.81 14.31
C ALA A 53 8.24 0.21 13.51
N GLU A 54 9.53 -0.03 13.30
CA GLU A 54 10.36 0.81 12.43
C GLU A 54 9.87 0.80 10.98
N VAL A 55 9.53 -0.39 10.46
CA VAL A 55 8.96 -0.55 9.11
C VAL A 55 7.64 0.22 9.01
N ASP A 56 6.75 0.12 9.99
CA ASP A 56 5.48 0.86 10.01
C ASP A 56 5.70 2.38 10.00
N ALA A 57 6.68 2.88 10.75
CA ALA A 57 7.05 4.29 10.75
C ALA A 57 7.60 4.75 9.39
N ILE A 58 8.41 3.93 8.73
CA ILE A 58 8.93 4.18 7.38
C ILE A 58 7.76 4.30 6.39
N PHE A 59 6.80 3.36 6.41
CA PHE A 59 5.66 3.40 5.50
C PHE A 59 4.66 4.52 5.82
N THR A 60 4.48 4.84 7.10
CA THR A 60 3.66 5.99 7.52
C THR A 60 4.21 7.28 6.91
N THR A 61 5.52 7.48 6.97
CA THR A 61 6.20 8.63 6.37
C THR A 61 6.03 8.61 4.84
N TYR A 62 6.35 7.48 4.21
CA TYR A 62 6.22 7.30 2.76
C TYR A 62 4.81 7.67 2.25
N TYR A 63 3.75 7.19 2.91
CA TYR A 63 2.38 7.47 2.46
C TYR A 63 1.96 8.93 2.69
N LYS A 64 2.36 9.54 3.80
CA LYS A 64 2.12 10.97 4.05
C LYS A 64 2.80 11.84 2.98
N ASP A 65 4.07 11.55 2.68
CA ASP A 65 4.83 12.28 1.67
C ASP A 65 4.25 12.06 0.27
N SER A 66 3.88 10.81 -0.04
CA SER A 66 3.26 10.47 -1.34
C SER A 66 1.91 11.17 -1.53
N ASP A 67 1.09 11.23 -0.48
CA ASP A 67 -0.21 11.90 -0.54
C ASP A 67 -0.02 13.40 -0.73
N LYS A 68 0.89 14.02 0.03
CA LYS A 68 1.23 15.44 -0.10
C LYS A 68 1.71 15.77 -1.51
N ALA A 69 2.66 15.02 -2.05
CA ALA A 69 3.18 15.27 -3.39
C ALA A 69 2.11 15.02 -4.47
N ARG A 70 1.16 14.10 -4.26
CA ARG A 70 0.00 13.95 -5.14
C ARG A 70 -0.96 15.14 -5.04
N GLU A 71 -1.23 15.64 -3.84
CA GLU A 71 -2.08 16.82 -3.62
C GLU A 71 -1.49 18.06 -4.30
N GLU A 72 -0.19 18.31 -4.14
CA GLU A 72 0.53 19.41 -4.79
C GLU A 72 0.42 19.33 -6.32
N LEU A 73 0.57 18.14 -6.89
CA LEU A 73 0.44 17.92 -8.34
C LEU A 73 -0.99 18.11 -8.85
N MET A 74 -2.00 17.79 -8.04
CA MET A 74 -3.41 17.94 -8.40
C MET A 74 -3.94 19.36 -8.16
N ALA A 75 -3.29 20.14 -7.30
CA ALA A 75 -3.65 21.53 -7.01
C ALA A 75 -3.46 22.47 -8.22
N GLY A 76 -2.65 22.08 -9.20
CA GLY A 76 -2.41 22.84 -10.43
C GLY A 76 -3.59 22.91 -11.41
N GLY A 77 -4.74 22.28 -11.11
CA GLY A 77 -5.96 22.34 -11.93
C GLY A 77 -5.94 21.44 -13.17
N GLU A 78 -4.78 20.95 -13.58
CA GLU A 78 -4.61 19.97 -14.66
C GLU A 78 -4.30 18.58 -14.13
N ARG A 79 -4.59 17.54 -14.93
CA ARG A 79 -4.17 16.18 -14.59
C ARG A 79 -2.64 16.11 -14.74
N PRO A 80 -1.89 15.74 -13.68
CA PRO A 80 -0.44 15.69 -13.77
C PRO A 80 0.02 14.66 -14.80
N SER A 81 1.04 15.01 -15.57
CA SER A 81 1.67 14.08 -16.49
C SER A 81 2.28 12.90 -15.72
N ARG A 82 2.46 11.77 -16.41
CA ARG A 82 3.10 10.60 -15.80
C ARG A 82 4.54 10.90 -15.36
N GLU A 83 5.23 11.72 -16.14
CA GLU A 83 6.60 12.16 -15.87
C GLU A 83 6.65 13.02 -14.60
N ALA A 84 5.76 14.02 -14.47
CA ALA A 84 5.69 14.86 -13.28
C ALA A 84 5.34 14.05 -12.01
N MET A 85 4.44 13.07 -12.13
CA MET A 85 4.18 12.14 -11.02
C MET A 85 5.40 11.30 -10.68
N GLN A 86 6.11 10.76 -11.67
CA GLN A 86 7.30 9.95 -11.42
C GLN A 86 8.40 10.79 -10.77
N GLU A 87 8.69 11.98 -11.29
CA GLU A 87 9.72 12.89 -10.79
C GLU A 87 9.48 13.25 -9.32
N LYS A 88 8.23 13.52 -8.94
CA LYS A 88 7.87 13.81 -7.54
C LYS A 88 7.89 12.57 -6.64
N MET A 89 7.48 11.42 -7.14
CA MET A 89 7.40 10.17 -6.36
C MET A 89 8.74 9.45 -6.21
N GLN A 90 9.67 9.63 -7.15
CA GLN A 90 10.96 8.96 -7.17
C GLN A 90 11.78 9.22 -5.88
N PRO A 91 12.06 10.46 -5.47
CA PRO A 91 12.86 10.70 -4.26
C PRO A 91 12.17 10.19 -2.99
N ILE A 92 10.83 10.21 -2.94
CA ILE A 92 10.04 9.68 -1.82
C ILE A 92 10.20 8.15 -1.73
N THR A 93 10.21 7.48 -2.89
CA THR A 93 10.40 6.03 -3.00
C THR A 93 11.84 5.62 -2.65
N GLU A 94 12.83 6.36 -3.15
CA GLU A 94 14.24 6.14 -2.85
C GLU A 94 14.52 6.31 -1.36
N ALA A 95 14.00 7.37 -0.73
CA ALA A 95 14.15 7.60 0.71
C ALA A 95 13.55 6.47 1.56
N ARG A 96 12.41 5.89 1.13
CA ARG A 96 11.82 4.70 1.77
C ARG A 96 12.75 3.49 1.63
N ASP A 97 13.24 3.24 0.42
CA ASP A 97 14.08 2.08 0.12
C ASP A 97 15.42 2.14 0.86
N GLU A 98 16.05 3.31 0.96
CA GLU A 98 17.25 3.52 1.76
C GLU A 98 17.04 3.24 3.24
N LYS A 99 15.89 3.66 3.80
CA LYS A 99 15.53 3.37 5.19
C LYS A 99 15.27 1.88 5.39
N LEU A 100 14.52 1.24 4.49
CA LEU A 100 14.26 -0.20 4.56
C LEU A 100 15.53 -1.03 4.47
N LYS A 101 16.49 -0.66 3.61
CA LYS A 101 17.78 -1.34 3.50
C LYS A 101 18.60 -1.29 4.79
N LYS A 102 18.43 -0.24 5.61
CA LYS A 102 19.11 -0.09 6.90
C LYS A 102 18.41 -0.87 8.02
N THR A 103 17.07 -0.96 7.99
CA THR A 103 16.27 -1.67 9.00
C THR A 103 16.22 -3.19 8.76
N LEU A 104 16.17 -3.62 7.50
CA LEU A 104 16.05 -5.02 7.11
C LEU A 104 17.43 -5.63 6.83
N PRO A 105 17.67 -6.89 7.23
CA PRO A 105 18.76 -7.70 6.68
C PRO A 105 18.72 -7.72 5.15
N GLU A 106 19.89 -7.78 4.52
CA GLU A 106 20.03 -7.74 3.05
C GLU A 106 19.14 -8.76 2.33
N ALA A 107 19.10 -10.01 2.81
CA ALA A 107 18.25 -11.05 2.23
C ALA A 107 16.75 -10.71 2.28
N GLN A 108 16.27 -10.09 3.37
CA GLN A 108 14.87 -9.66 3.50
C GLN A 108 14.58 -8.45 2.62
N TYR A 109 15.54 -7.52 2.50
CA TYR A 109 15.43 -6.38 1.59
C TYR A 109 15.35 -6.82 0.11
N GLU A 110 16.12 -7.83 -0.29
CA GLU A 110 16.05 -8.40 -1.64
C GLU A 110 14.69 -9.05 -1.92
N ILE A 111 14.12 -9.78 -0.95
CA ILE A 111 12.76 -10.35 -1.07
C ILE A 111 11.72 -9.22 -1.16
N TRP A 112 11.87 -8.16 -0.36
CA TRP A 112 11.03 -6.98 -0.44
C TRP A 112 10.99 -6.41 -1.86
N LYS A 113 12.15 -6.10 -2.46
CA LYS A 113 12.25 -5.50 -3.80
C LYS A 113 11.69 -6.41 -4.89
N LYS A 114 11.91 -7.73 -4.80
CA LYS A 114 11.56 -8.68 -5.86
C LYS A 114 10.12 -9.18 -5.79
N GLN A 115 9.56 -9.30 -4.58
CA GLN A 115 8.30 -10.00 -4.38
C GLN A 115 7.21 -9.13 -3.75
N ILE A 116 7.56 -8.32 -2.74
CA ILE A 116 6.55 -7.59 -1.97
C ILE A 116 6.22 -6.25 -2.63
N GLU A 117 7.23 -5.43 -2.93
CA GLU A 117 7.05 -4.11 -3.52
C GLU A 117 6.29 -4.16 -4.87
N PRO A 118 6.59 -5.08 -5.81
CA PRO A 118 5.85 -5.15 -7.07
C PRO A 118 4.35 -5.43 -6.85
N GLY A 119 4.01 -6.21 -5.80
CA GLY A 119 2.64 -6.53 -5.41
C GLY A 119 1.88 -5.39 -4.73
N MET A 120 2.52 -4.25 -4.47
CA MET A 120 1.87 -3.04 -3.95
C MET A 120 1.38 -2.09 -5.01
N ARG A 121 1.94 -2.19 -6.22
CA ARG A 121 1.52 -1.34 -7.34
C ARG A 121 0.09 -1.73 -7.68
N PRO A 122 -0.82 -0.77 -7.95
CA PRO A 122 -2.15 -1.10 -8.44
C PRO A 122 -1.99 -2.00 -9.66
N GLN A 123 -2.36 -3.28 -9.53
CA GLN A 123 -2.46 -4.16 -10.68
C GLN A 123 -3.46 -3.49 -11.59
N ARG A 124 -3.03 -3.16 -12.82
CA ARG A 124 -3.94 -2.70 -13.85
C ARG A 124 -4.94 -3.83 -14.04
N GLN A 125 -6.09 -3.75 -13.37
CA GLN A 125 -7.22 -4.60 -13.68
C GLN A 125 -7.46 -4.38 -15.17
N GLY A 126 -7.35 -5.47 -15.92
CA GLY A 126 -7.10 -5.45 -17.35
C GLY A 126 -7.95 -4.40 -18.05
N GLY A 127 -7.29 -3.55 -18.83
CA GLY A 127 -7.92 -2.96 -20.00
C GLY A 127 -8.27 -4.10 -20.95
N GLY A 128 -9.34 -4.81 -20.63
CA GLY A 128 -9.93 -5.86 -21.44
C GLY A 128 -11.13 -5.28 -22.16
N GLY A 129 -10.92 -4.99 -23.44
CA GLY A 129 -11.94 -5.04 -24.49
C GLY A 129 -13.04 -3.99 -24.45
N ASN A 130 -12.94 -2.94 -25.27
CA ASN A 130 -13.53 -2.95 -26.61
C ASN A 130 -12.86 -1.89 -27.50
#